data_AF-A0A7X0RQM0-F1
#
_entry.id   AF-A0A7X0RQM0-F1
#
_cell.length_a   1.000
_cell.length_b   1.000
_cell.length_c   1.000
_cell.angle_alpha   90.00
_cell.angle_beta   90.00
_cell.angle_gamma   90.00
#
_symmetry.space_group_name_H-M   'P 1'
#
loop_
_entity.id
_entity.type
_entity.pdbx_description
1 polymer ?
#
loop_
_entity_poly.entity_id
_entity_poly.type
_entity_poly.pdbx_seq_one_letter_code
_entity_poly.pdbx_strand_id
1 'polypeptide(L)'
;MKKKMYVSCLISVIFCLFMVSAASAERLFPDSFYESDCASHPDTKICKDFYRDTGKTPPTQPEYVTTDFKVFVDGTELQFDQKPVLLDDFTLVPLRKIFEALGATVNYELGVITASNGNVKVVCGIGQTTAKINDVETTISVAPQIVNNATMVPARFIAQSFGAVVEFDQKTKIINISTAKA
;
A
#
# COMPACT_ATOMS: atom_id res chain seq x y z
N MET A 1 -22.64 -37.49 -46.71
CA MET A 1 -23.75 -37.49 -45.73
C MET A 1 -23.70 -38.75 -44.87
N LYS A 2 -23.57 -38.57 -43.55
CA LYS A 2 -23.86 -39.46 -42.40
C LYS A 2 -24.05 -40.98 -42.60
N LYS A 3 -23.27 -41.79 -41.85
CA LYS A 3 -23.67 -42.72 -40.74
C LYS A 3 -22.51 -43.70 -40.45
N LYS A 4 -21.91 -43.67 -39.23
CA LYS A 4 -22.21 -44.54 -38.04
C LYS A 4 -21.73 -46.00 -38.29
N MET A 5 -21.08 -46.76 -37.41
CA MET A 5 -20.93 -46.75 -35.95
C MET A 5 -20.02 -47.95 -35.56
N TYR A 6 -19.18 -47.80 -34.53
CA TYR A 6 -18.73 -48.80 -33.54
C TYR A 6 -17.84 -49.97 -33.94
N VAL A 7 -16.61 -49.97 -33.39
CA VAL A 7 -15.91 -51.19 -32.95
C VAL A 7 -15.26 -50.94 -31.59
N SER A 8 -15.76 -51.67 -30.59
CA SER A 8 -15.11 -52.28 -29.41
C SER A 8 -14.25 -51.38 -28.49
N CYS A 9 -14.71 -50.99 -27.30
CA CYS A 9 -14.91 -51.85 -26.11
C CYS A 9 -13.65 -52.64 -25.70
N LEU A 10 -12.75 -51.97 -24.99
CA LEU A 10 -11.87 -52.49 -23.94
C LEU A 10 -11.23 -51.28 -23.25
N ILE A 11 -11.01 -51.35 -21.95
CA ILE A 11 -10.67 -50.25 -21.02
C ILE A 11 -11.92 -49.55 -20.44
N SER A 12 -12.80 -50.37 -19.87
CA SER A 12 -13.75 -49.98 -18.83
C SER A 12 -13.32 -50.64 -17.52
N VAL A 13 -12.21 -50.17 -16.91
CA VAL A 13 -11.85 -50.40 -15.49
C VAL A 13 -11.00 -49.24 -14.91
N ILE A 14 -11.04 -48.04 -15.49
CA ILE A 14 -10.59 -46.82 -14.78
C ILE A 14 -11.83 -45.98 -14.50
N PHE A 15 -12.79 -46.65 -13.88
CA PHE A 15 -13.90 -46.07 -13.15
C PHE A 15 -13.47 -46.11 -11.68
N CYS A 16 -13.60 -44.97 -10.98
CA CYS A 16 -13.20 -44.75 -9.59
C CYS A 16 -11.75 -44.32 -9.32
N LEU A 17 -11.30 -43.24 -10.00
CA LEU A 17 -10.54 -42.18 -9.30
C LEU A 17 -11.05 -40.78 -9.64
N PHE A 18 -12.36 -40.70 -9.93
CA PHE A 18 -13.16 -39.50 -9.73
C PHE A 18 -13.58 -39.46 -8.25
N MET A 19 -12.70 -38.91 -7.41
CA MET A 19 -13.09 -38.33 -6.13
C MET A 19 -12.78 -36.84 -6.18
N VAL A 20 -13.67 -36.13 -6.88
CA VAL A 20 -14.06 -34.80 -6.43
C VAL A 20 -14.65 -34.96 -5.03
N SER A 21 -14.36 -33.99 -4.17
CA SER A 21 -14.97 -33.79 -2.85
C SER A 21 -14.27 -34.47 -1.67
N ALA A 22 -13.10 -33.94 -1.32
CA ALA A 22 -12.99 -33.39 0.02
C ALA A 22 -13.10 -31.88 -0.14
N ALA A 23 -14.32 -31.38 0.03
CA ALA A 23 -14.57 -29.97 0.27
C ALA A 23 -13.72 -29.56 1.47
N SER A 24 -12.57 -28.95 1.21
CA SER A 24 -12.01 -27.98 2.13
C SER A 24 -13.09 -26.94 2.29
N ALA A 25 -13.77 -26.96 3.44
CA ALA A 25 -14.68 -25.92 3.85
C ALA A 25 -13.83 -24.69 4.22
N GLU A 26 -13.06 -24.18 3.25
CA GLU A 26 -12.68 -22.78 3.20
C GLU A 26 -13.99 -22.05 2.95
N ARG A 27 -14.71 -21.80 4.05
CA ARG A 27 -15.66 -20.72 4.09
C ARG A 27 -14.89 -19.51 3.59
N LEU A 28 -15.23 -19.08 2.38
CA LEU A 28 -14.98 -17.75 1.85
C LEU A 28 -15.65 -16.76 2.80
N PHE A 29 -15.06 -16.55 3.97
CA PHE A 29 -15.28 -15.36 4.74
C PHE A 29 -14.35 -14.33 4.12
N PRO A 30 -14.87 -13.29 3.46
CA PRO A 30 -14.03 -12.20 2.96
C PRO A 30 -13.23 -11.63 4.15
N ASP A 31 -11.97 -11.27 3.92
CA ASP A 31 -11.01 -10.71 4.91
C ASP A 31 -11.47 -9.38 5.55
N SER A 32 -12.76 -9.03 5.46
CA SER A 32 -13.36 -7.77 5.86
C SER A 32 -14.55 -7.94 6.80
N PHE A 33 -14.56 -8.96 7.68
CA PHE A 33 -15.50 -8.99 8.81
C PHE A 33 -14.87 -8.22 9.98
N TYR A 34 -15.17 -6.93 10.05
CA TYR A 34 -14.74 -6.04 11.12
C TYR A 34 -15.64 -6.24 12.35
N GLU A 35 -15.15 -5.87 13.54
CA GLU A 35 -15.86 -6.08 14.81
C GLU A 35 -17.25 -5.39 14.85
N SER A 36 -17.49 -4.40 13.97
CA SER A 36 -18.79 -3.73 13.81
C SER A 36 -19.93 -4.66 13.37
N ASP A 37 -19.63 -5.75 12.68
CA ASP A 37 -20.66 -6.61 12.07
C ASP A 37 -21.18 -7.68 13.04
N CYS A 38 -20.54 -7.82 14.20
CA CYS A 38 -20.97 -8.73 15.26
C CYS A 38 -22.24 -8.22 16.00
N ALA A 39 -22.57 -6.94 15.89
CA ALA A 39 -23.71 -6.33 16.57
C ALA A 39 -25.07 -6.62 15.89
N SER A 40 -25.07 -7.00 14.61
CA SER A 40 -26.26 -7.29 13.81
C SER A 40 -26.51 -8.79 13.60
N HIS A 41 -25.61 -9.65 14.09
CA HIS A 41 -25.75 -11.11 13.97
C HIS A 41 -26.65 -11.67 15.10
N PRO A 42 -27.61 -12.57 14.80
CA PRO A 42 -28.55 -13.09 15.80
C PRO A 42 -27.88 -13.93 16.90
N ASP A 43 -26.67 -14.44 16.65
CA ASP A 43 -25.89 -15.25 17.59
C ASP A 43 -24.53 -14.59 17.93
N THR A 44 -24.61 -13.53 18.73
CA THR A 44 -23.45 -12.77 19.24
C THR A 44 -22.43 -13.59 20.06
N LYS A 45 -22.81 -14.79 20.51
CA LYS A 45 -21.96 -15.68 21.31
C LYS A 45 -20.94 -16.44 20.46
N ILE A 46 -21.30 -16.85 19.23
CA ILE A 46 -20.42 -17.61 18.33
C ILE A 46 -19.27 -16.72 17.81
N CYS A 47 -19.53 -15.45 17.51
CA CYS A 47 -18.51 -14.51 17.03
C CYS A 47 -17.45 -14.19 18.10
N LYS A 48 -17.87 -14.01 19.36
CA LYS A 48 -16.95 -13.73 20.48
C LYS A 48 -16.08 -14.94 20.84
N ASP A 49 -16.65 -16.14 20.77
CA ASP A 49 -15.93 -17.39 21.05
C ASP A 49 -14.90 -17.69 19.92
N PHE A 50 -15.18 -17.35 18.65
CA PHE A 50 -14.26 -17.53 17.51
C PHE A 50 -13.07 -16.56 17.52
N TYR A 51 -13.27 -15.30 17.93
CA TYR A 51 -12.17 -14.32 18.03
C TYR A 51 -11.21 -14.64 19.19
N ARG A 52 -11.75 -15.17 20.30
CA ARG A 52 -10.93 -15.65 21.44
C ARG A 52 -10.06 -16.87 21.12
N ASP A 53 -10.57 -17.78 20.28
CA ASP A 53 -9.90 -19.05 19.99
C ASP A 53 -8.80 -18.92 18.92
N THR A 54 -8.93 -17.96 18.00
CA THR A 54 -7.97 -17.80 16.91
C THR A 54 -6.73 -16.98 17.27
N GLY A 55 -6.73 -16.24 18.40
CA GLY A 55 -5.62 -15.36 18.78
C GLY A 55 -5.25 -14.33 17.69
N LYS A 56 -6.10 -14.18 16.67
CA LYS A 56 -5.88 -13.29 15.54
C LYS A 56 -6.21 -11.88 16.02
N THR A 57 -5.22 -11.20 16.55
CA THR A 57 -5.19 -9.74 16.48
C THR A 57 -5.53 -9.36 15.03
N PRO A 58 -6.37 -8.34 14.77
CA PRO A 58 -6.60 -7.88 13.40
C PRO A 58 -5.24 -7.64 12.77
N PRO A 59 -5.01 -7.90 11.47
CA PRO A 59 -3.71 -7.61 10.86
C PRO A 59 -3.35 -6.18 11.24
N THR A 60 -2.41 -6.07 12.18
CA THR A 60 -2.14 -4.82 12.88
C THR A 60 -1.60 -3.92 11.79
N GLN A 61 -2.39 -2.92 11.37
CA GLN A 61 -1.87 -1.90 10.47
C GLN A 61 -0.56 -1.41 11.07
N PRO A 62 0.49 -1.19 10.26
CA PRO A 62 1.79 -0.76 10.78
C PRO A 62 1.57 0.41 11.74
N GLU A 63 2.01 0.24 13.00
CA GLU A 63 1.77 1.24 14.03
C GLU A 63 2.61 2.47 13.70
N TYR A 64 1.95 3.51 13.18
CA TYR A 64 2.59 4.76 12.85
C TYR A 64 2.40 5.76 13.98
N VAL A 65 3.48 6.46 14.33
CA VAL A 65 3.42 7.54 15.33
C VAL A 65 3.18 8.84 14.60
N THR A 66 2.04 9.48 14.87
CA THR A 66 1.79 10.83 14.32
C THR A 66 2.74 11.81 14.99
N THR A 67 3.39 12.65 14.18
CA THR A 67 4.39 13.60 14.64
C THR A 67 3.92 15.03 14.43
N ASP A 68 4.45 15.96 15.23
CA ASP A 68 4.27 17.41 15.02
C ASP A 68 5.41 18.02 14.19
N PHE A 69 5.95 17.24 13.26
CA PHE A 69 7.06 17.69 12.43
C PHE A 69 6.60 18.75 11.43
N LYS A 70 7.38 19.83 11.32
CA LYS A 70 7.18 20.87 10.32
C LYS A 70 7.98 20.52 9.07
N VAL A 71 7.39 20.70 7.90
CA VAL A 71 8.09 20.47 6.62
C VAL A 71 8.24 21.79 5.90
N PHE A 72 9.47 22.08 5.48
CA PHE A 72 9.80 23.21 4.64
C PHE A 72 10.29 22.70 3.29
N VAL A 73 9.81 23.31 2.21
CA VAL A 73 10.28 23.07 0.85
C VAL A 73 10.83 24.38 0.31
N ASP A 74 12.12 24.41 -0.04
CA ASP A 74 12.82 25.60 -0.54
C ASP A 74 12.58 26.85 0.35
N GLY A 75 12.59 26.65 1.68
CA GLY A 75 12.38 27.69 2.68
C GLY A 75 10.91 28.05 2.96
N THR A 76 9.94 27.44 2.26
CA THR A 76 8.51 27.66 2.47
C THR A 76 7.92 26.57 3.37
N GLU A 77 7.29 26.94 4.49
CA GLU A 77 6.58 26.00 5.37
C GLU A 77 5.31 25.48 4.67
N LEU A 78 5.16 24.16 4.63
CA LEU A 78 3.97 23.51 4.10
C LEU A 78 3.04 23.05 5.22
N GLN A 79 1.76 23.35 5.08
CA GLN A 79 0.70 22.90 5.99
C GLN A 79 -0.01 21.67 5.41
N PHE A 80 -0.16 20.64 6.23
CA PHE A 80 -0.77 19.37 5.84
C PHE A 80 -1.97 19.04 6.72
N ASP A 81 -3.03 18.53 6.10
CA ASP A 81 -4.19 18.01 6.82
C ASP A 81 -3.82 16.70 7.54
N GLN A 82 -3.08 15.83 6.85
CA GLN A 82 -2.42 14.67 7.44
C GLN A 82 -0.97 15.04 7.79
N LYS A 83 -0.65 15.04 9.09
CA LYS A 83 0.71 15.31 9.55
C LYS A 83 1.71 14.21 9.14
N PRO A 84 3.02 14.52 9.08
CA PRO A 84 4.05 13.50 8.94
C PRO A 84 3.94 12.43 10.02
N VAL A 85 4.27 11.20 9.64
CA VAL A 85 4.24 10.04 10.55
C VAL A 85 5.60 9.35 10.58
N LEU A 86 5.93 8.77 11.72
CA LEU A 86 7.10 7.92 11.87
C LEU A 86 6.65 6.46 11.79
N LEU A 87 7.27 5.70 10.88
CA LEU A 87 7.12 4.25 10.78
C LEU A 87 8.50 3.62 10.65
N ASP A 88 8.84 2.69 11.54
CA ASP A 88 10.11 1.95 11.50
C ASP A 88 11.33 2.86 11.34
N ASP A 89 11.37 3.97 12.09
CA ASP A 89 12.37 5.04 12.03
C ASP A 89 12.40 5.87 10.73
N PHE A 90 11.52 5.58 9.77
CA PHE A 90 11.34 6.39 8.58
C PHE A 90 10.25 7.44 8.78
N THR A 91 10.61 8.69 8.50
CA THR A 91 9.63 9.77 8.47
C THR A 91 8.93 9.77 7.12
N LEU A 92 7.66 9.37 7.13
CA LEU A 92 6.80 9.49 5.96
C LEU A 92 6.07 10.83 5.99
N VAL A 93 5.97 11.42 4.82
CA VAL A 93 5.35 12.72 4.60
C VAL A 93 4.29 12.62 3.51
N PRO A 94 3.27 13.50 3.52
CA PRO A 94 2.26 13.54 2.47
C PRO A 94 2.90 13.88 1.13
N LEU A 95 2.85 12.94 0.18
CA LEU A 95 3.55 13.05 -1.10
C LEU A 95 3.06 14.25 -1.92
N ARG A 96 1.74 14.39 -2.08
CA ARG A 96 1.13 15.29 -3.07
C ARG A 96 1.59 16.74 -2.91
N LYS A 97 1.41 17.32 -1.72
CA LYS A 97 1.74 18.74 -1.48
C LYS A 97 3.23 19.05 -1.64
N ILE A 98 4.12 18.12 -1.28
CA ILE A 98 5.56 18.33 -1.40
C ILE A 98 5.97 18.31 -2.88
N PHE A 99 5.45 17.36 -3.65
CA PHE A 99 5.69 17.29 -5.10
C PHE A 99 5.15 18.53 -5.82
N GLU A 100 3.95 18.99 -5.48
CA GLU A 100 3.37 20.22 -6.03
C GLU A 100 4.22 21.46 -5.67
N ALA A 101 4.73 21.55 -4.45
CA ALA A 101 5.63 22.62 -4.04
C ALA A 101 6.97 22.60 -4.80
N LEU A 102 7.43 21.42 -5.21
CA LEU A 102 8.59 21.21 -6.09
C LEU A 102 8.27 21.41 -7.59
N GLY A 103 7.06 21.88 -7.92
CA GLY A 103 6.63 22.16 -9.29
C GLY A 103 6.21 20.93 -10.09
N ALA A 104 5.98 19.79 -9.44
CA ALA A 104 5.51 18.58 -10.10
C ALA A 104 3.98 18.48 -10.12
N THR A 105 3.42 18.00 -11.23
CA THR A 105 2.03 17.57 -11.32
C THR A 105 1.93 16.12 -10.86
N VAL A 106 0.99 15.82 -9.96
CA VAL A 106 0.80 14.47 -9.40
C VAL A 106 -0.53 13.88 -9.87
N ASN A 107 -0.47 12.69 -10.49
CA ASN A 107 -1.63 11.87 -10.85
C ASN A 107 -1.64 10.58 -10.04
N TYR A 108 -2.83 10.13 -9.64
CA TYR A 108 -3.02 8.85 -8.97
C TYR A 108 -4.08 8.04 -9.71
N GLU A 109 -3.71 6.87 -10.21
CA GLU A 109 -4.58 6.00 -11.01
C GLU A 109 -4.25 4.53 -10.71
N LEU A 110 -5.28 3.73 -10.41
CA LEU A 110 -5.16 2.28 -10.19
C LEU A 110 -4.07 1.87 -9.18
N GLY A 111 -3.87 2.65 -8.10
CA GLY A 111 -2.84 2.35 -7.10
C GLY A 111 -1.42 2.79 -7.47
N VAL A 112 -1.26 3.47 -8.62
CA VAL A 112 0.00 3.98 -9.12
C VAL A 112 -0.01 5.51 -9.05
N ILE A 113 1.05 6.06 -8.48
CA ILE A 113 1.31 7.50 -8.40
C ILE A 113 2.31 7.83 -9.50
N THR A 114 1.94 8.76 -10.37
CA THR A 114 2.82 9.32 -11.39
C THR A 114 2.98 10.80 -11.11
N ALA A 115 4.21 11.27 -10.95
CA ALA A 115 4.49 12.69 -10.80
C ALA A 115 5.52 13.18 -11.81
N SER A 116 5.34 14.39 -12.33
CA SER A 116 6.24 14.95 -13.35
C SER A 116 6.37 16.47 -13.24
N ASN A 117 7.59 17.00 -13.38
CA ASN A 117 7.87 18.44 -13.46
C ASN A 117 8.51 18.86 -14.81
N GLY A 118 8.33 18.05 -15.86
CA GLY A 118 8.91 18.27 -17.19
C GLY A 118 10.33 17.71 -17.37
N ASN A 119 11.17 17.78 -16.35
CA ASN A 119 12.54 17.24 -16.37
C ASN A 119 12.67 15.88 -15.68
N VAL A 120 11.82 15.65 -14.68
CA VAL A 120 11.80 14.44 -13.86
C VAL A 120 10.42 13.80 -13.97
N LYS A 121 10.39 12.49 -14.18
CA LYS A 121 9.21 11.64 -14.07
C LYS A 121 9.41 10.60 -12.97
N VAL A 122 8.52 10.59 -11.99
CA VAL A 122 8.52 9.64 -10.87
C VAL A 122 7.29 8.73 -11.00
N VAL A 123 7.49 7.43 -10.88
CA VAL A 123 6.40 6.44 -10.84
C VAL A 123 6.60 5.54 -9.63
N CYS A 124 5.62 5.49 -8.72
CA CYS A 124 5.65 4.59 -7.58
C CYS A 124 4.27 3.98 -7.32
N GLY A 125 4.25 2.74 -6.85
CA GLY A 125 3.03 2.02 -6.49
C GLY A 125 2.79 2.03 -4.98
N ILE A 126 1.52 2.06 -4.57
CA ILE A 126 1.14 1.81 -3.18
C ILE A 126 1.51 0.37 -2.81
N GLY A 127 2.17 0.19 -1.66
CA GLY A 127 2.64 -1.12 -1.18
C GLY A 127 3.86 -1.69 -1.92
N GLN A 128 4.46 -0.94 -2.84
CA GLN A 128 5.64 -1.36 -3.60
C GLN A 128 6.89 -0.65 -3.11
N THR A 129 7.95 -1.40 -2.79
CA THR A 129 9.28 -0.84 -2.46
C THR A 129 10.07 -0.48 -3.71
N THR A 130 9.58 -0.78 -4.91
CA THR A 130 10.24 -0.43 -6.17
C THR A 130 9.51 0.75 -6.80
N ALA A 131 10.25 1.78 -7.17
CA ALA A 131 9.78 2.94 -7.91
C ALA A 131 10.71 3.24 -9.09
N LYS A 132 10.31 4.16 -9.95
CA LYS A 132 11.10 4.62 -11.09
C LYS A 132 11.27 6.13 -11.06
N ILE A 133 12.49 6.58 -11.27
CA ILE A 133 12.84 8.00 -11.48
C ILE A 133 13.46 8.08 -12.87
N ASN A 134 12.84 8.81 -13.80
CA ASN A 134 13.25 8.88 -15.21
C ASN A 134 13.47 7.50 -15.84
N ASP A 135 12.52 6.60 -15.60
CA ASP A 135 12.52 5.20 -16.05
C ASP A 135 13.64 4.31 -15.47
N VAL A 136 14.46 4.83 -14.56
CA VAL A 136 15.47 4.08 -13.80
C VAL A 136 14.84 3.56 -12.50
N GLU A 137 14.93 2.24 -12.27
CA GLU A 137 14.43 1.63 -11.04
C GLU A 137 15.22 2.08 -9.81
N THR A 138 14.49 2.41 -8.75
CA THR A 138 15.00 2.89 -7.48
C THR A 138 14.22 2.22 -6.35
N THR A 139 14.95 1.69 -5.37
CA THR A 139 14.36 1.07 -4.19
C THR A 139 14.01 2.13 -3.14
N ILE A 140 12.80 2.04 -2.60
CA ILE A 140 12.30 2.83 -1.48
C ILE A 140 12.47 2.00 -0.20
N SER A 141 12.98 2.62 0.87
CA SER A 141 13.20 1.94 2.15
C SER A 141 11.90 1.43 2.79
N VAL A 142 10.81 2.17 2.64
CA VAL A 142 9.47 1.81 3.13
C VAL A 142 8.49 2.06 1.99
N ALA A 143 7.64 1.07 1.73
CA ALA A 143 6.64 1.16 0.67
C ALA A 143 5.68 2.35 0.91
N PRO A 144 5.28 3.08 -0.15
CA PRO A 144 4.21 4.06 -0.06
C PRO A 144 2.93 3.45 0.50
N GLN A 145 2.28 4.15 1.44
CA GLN A 145 1.07 3.67 2.10
C GLN A 145 0.03 4.79 2.23
N ILE A 146 -1.23 4.43 2.36
CA ILE A 146 -2.32 5.39 2.53
C ILE A 146 -2.65 5.48 4.02
N VAL A 147 -2.51 6.66 4.60
CA VAL A 147 -2.86 6.97 5.99
C VAL A 147 -3.87 8.12 5.97
N ASN A 148 -5.05 7.91 6.55
CA ASN A 148 -6.13 8.91 6.59
C ASN A 148 -6.39 9.59 5.24
N ASN A 149 -6.48 8.79 4.17
CA ASN A 149 -6.72 9.25 2.79
C ASN A 149 -5.57 10.10 2.17
N ALA A 150 -4.40 10.15 2.81
CA ALA A 150 -3.19 10.74 2.27
C ALA A 150 -2.15 9.67 1.94
N THR A 151 -1.49 9.81 0.79
CA THR A 151 -0.37 8.96 0.41
C THR A 151 0.88 9.41 1.13
N MET A 152 1.40 8.54 1.99
CA MET A 152 2.58 8.76 2.82
C MET A 152 3.78 8.06 2.19
N VAL A 153 4.86 8.81 1.98
CA VAL A 153 6.10 8.33 1.34
C VAL A 153 7.32 8.84 2.10
N PRO A 154 8.42 8.07 2.21
CA PRO A 154 9.62 8.53 2.91
C PRO A 154 10.15 9.85 2.34
N ALA A 155 10.41 10.83 3.21
CA ALA A 155 10.87 12.16 2.80
C ALA A 155 12.15 12.12 1.95
N ARG A 156 13.06 11.17 2.25
CA ARG A 156 14.30 10.95 1.48
C ARG A 156 14.04 10.57 0.02
N PHE A 157 13.03 9.74 -0.25
CA PHE A 157 12.70 9.36 -1.62
C PHE A 157 12.22 10.55 -2.44
N ILE A 158 11.44 11.44 -1.82
CA ILE A 158 10.98 12.68 -2.46
C ILE A 158 12.17 13.55 -2.86
N ALA A 159 13.11 13.75 -1.92
CA ALA A 159 14.30 14.56 -2.15
C ALA A 159 15.16 13.96 -3.28
N GLN A 160 15.45 12.65 -3.22
CA GLN A 160 16.22 11.94 -4.24
C GLN A 160 15.58 12.06 -5.63
N SER A 161 14.25 11.97 -5.71
CA SER A 161 13.52 12.01 -6.99
C SER A 161 13.79 13.29 -7.79
N PHE A 162 13.90 14.44 -7.11
CA PHE A 162 14.10 15.73 -7.76
C PHE A 162 15.52 16.29 -7.62
N GLY A 163 16.47 15.47 -7.15
CA GLY A 163 17.84 15.94 -6.87
C GLY A 163 17.90 16.99 -5.76
N ALA A 164 16.91 16.99 -4.86
CA ALA A 164 16.89 17.80 -3.66
C ALA A 164 17.62 17.10 -2.50
N VAL A 165 17.97 17.89 -1.50
CA VAL A 165 18.56 17.45 -0.24
C VAL A 165 17.46 17.47 0.83
N VAL A 166 17.44 16.44 1.67
CA VAL A 166 16.60 16.42 2.88
C VAL A 166 17.48 16.52 4.11
N GLU A 167 17.17 17.47 4.97
CA GLU A 167 17.76 17.63 6.29
C GLU A 167 16.68 17.51 7.34
N PHE A 168 16.92 16.65 8.33
CA PHE A 168 16.00 16.49 9.46
C PHE A 168 16.70 16.91 10.75
N ASP A 169 16.13 17.89 11.43
CA ASP A 169 16.56 18.32 12.74
C ASP A 169 15.61 17.77 13.82
N GLN A 170 16.12 16.79 14.58
CA GLN A 170 15.38 16.15 15.67
C GLN A 170 15.04 17.11 16.82
N LYS A 171 15.86 18.13 17.08
CA LYS A 171 15.65 19.07 18.19
C LYS A 171 14.51 20.03 17.89
N THR A 172 14.52 20.57 16.67
CA THR A 172 13.51 21.53 16.22
C THR A 172 12.30 20.87 15.58
N LYS A 173 12.37 19.56 15.31
CA LYS A 173 11.32 18.77 14.64
C LYS A 173 11.01 19.30 13.23
N ILE A 174 12.06 19.75 12.53
CA ILE A 174 11.96 20.36 11.21
C ILE A 174 12.55 19.42 10.16
N ILE A 175 11.78 19.21 9.08
CA ILE A 175 12.22 18.54 7.85
C ILE A 175 12.40 19.63 6.80
N ASN A 176 13.63 19.91 6.41
CA ASN A 176 13.95 20.83 5.33
C ASN A 176 14.22 20.03 4.06
N ILE A 177 13.51 20.35 2.99
CA ILE A 177 13.73 19.82 1.64
C ILE A 177 14.17 21.01 0.79
N SER A 178 15.41 20.97 0.28
CA SER A 178 15.98 22.03 -0.53
C SER A 178 16.48 21.50 -1.86
N THR A 179 16.03 22.11 -2.94
CA THR A 179 16.58 21.87 -4.27
C THR A 179 17.91 22.60 -4.40
N ALA A 180 18.91 21.95 -5.00
CA ALA A 180 20.12 22.66 -5.41
C ALA A 180 19.75 23.58 -6.57
N LYS A 181 19.40 24.83 -6.27
CA LYS A 181 19.09 25.85 -7.27
C LYS A 181 20.35 26.08 -8.12
N ALA A 182 20.31 25.65 -9.37
CA ALA A 182 21.34 25.92 -10.38
C ALA A 182 21.33 27.39 -10.80
#